data_AF-A0A973GKB2-F1
#
_entry.id   AF-A0A973GKB2-F1
#
_cell.length_a   1.000
_cell.length_b   1.000
_cell.length_c   1.000
_cell.angle_alpha   90.00
_cell.angle_beta   90.00
_cell.angle_gamma   90.00
#
_symmetry.space_group_name_H-M   'P 1'
#
loop_
_entity.id
_entity.type
_entity.pdbx_description
1 polymer ?
#
loop_
_entity_poly.entity_id
_entity_poly.type
_entity_poly.pdbx_seq_one_letter_code
_entity_poly.pdbx_strand_id
1 'polypeptide(L)'
;MKIRRLVVQWFLCSMMLLVPSGCALFKKTPPAPATAPSRSPARQHVDAKAQKQYYDLGVQQYSRENYGEAKEAFEQALALGPNTALGVKAHENLKKIERILKTLKEIETK
;
A
#
# COMPACT_ATOMS: atom_id res chain seq x y z
N MET A 1 -10.75 -8.42 39.27
CA MET A 1 -9.88 -8.35 38.07
C MET A 1 -9.51 -6.88 37.78
N LYS A 2 -8.40 -6.40 38.35
CA LYS A 2 -7.93 -5.00 38.25
C LYS A 2 -6.39 -4.87 38.14
N ILE A 3 -5.71 -5.98 37.84
CA ILE A 3 -4.24 -6.12 37.94
C ILE A 3 -3.54 -6.02 36.57
N ARG A 4 -4.27 -6.10 35.45
CA ARG A 4 -3.68 -6.08 34.10
C ARG A 4 -3.41 -4.68 33.51
N ARG A 5 -3.91 -3.60 34.12
CA ARG A 5 -3.72 -2.22 33.64
C ARG A 5 -2.49 -1.51 34.21
N LEU A 6 -1.86 -2.06 35.25
CA LEU A 6 -0.76 -1.39 35.96
C LEU A 6 0.63 -1.68 35.35
N VAL A 7 0.76 -2.73 34.54
CA VAL A 7 2.07 -3.14 33.97
C VAL A 7 2.41 -2.35 32.70
N VAL A 8 1.42 -1.81 31.98
CA VAL A 8 1.64 -1.04 30.73
C VAL A 8 1.99 0.43 31.01
N GLN A 9 1.58 0.97 32.18
CA GLN A 9 1.78 2.38 32.53
C GLN A 9 3.21 2.71 33.00
N TRP A 10 4.02 1.71 33.37
CA TRP A 10 5.35 1.91 33.96
C TRP A 10 6.50 1.89 32.95
N PHE A 11 6.29 1.44 31.72
CA PHE A 11 7.34 1.39 30.70
C PHE A 11 7.54 2.71 29.92
N LEU A 12 6.69 3.72 30.14
CA LEU A 12 6.70 4.97 29.36
C LEU A 12 7.60 6.10 29.92
N CYS A 13 8.32 5.91 31.02
CA CYS A 13 8.98 7.05 31.71
C CYS A 13 10.51 6.96 31.94
N SER A 14 11.24 5.97 31.44
CA SER A 14 12.63 5.73 31.93
C SER A 14 13.79 5.89 30.95
N MET A 15 13.66 6.54 29.79
CA MET A 15 14.85 6.94 29.03
C MET A 15 14.75 8.38 28.51
N MET A 16 14.76 9.29 29.47
CA MET A 16 15.20 10.66 29.27
C MET A 16 16.66 10.72 29.75
N LEU A 17 17.59 11.02 28.83
CA LEU A 17 18.56 12.13 28.94
C LEU A 17 19.87 11.91 28.14
N LEU A 18 20.18 12.95 27.35
CA LEU A 18 21.50 13.54 27.05
C LEU A 18 22.45 12.84 26.05
N VAL A 19 22.59 13.45 24.86
CA VAL A 19 23.90 13.86 24.30
C VAL A 19 23.75 15.21 23.55
N PRO A 20 24.68 16.17 23.71
CA PRO A 20 24.61 17.52 23.14
C PRO A 20 25.45 17.71 21.85
N SER A 21 25.34 18.93 21.29
CA SER A 21 26.32 19.62 20.43
C SER A 21 26.37 19.24 18.94
N GLY A 22 25.85 20.15 18.11
CA GLY A 22 26.09 20.20 16.67
C GLY A 22 25.78 21.58 16.09
N CYS A 23 26.72 22.52 16.22
CA CYS A 23 26.78 23.71 15.37
C CYS A 23 27.25 23.30 13.97
N ALA A 24 26.42 23.48 12.93
CA ALA A 24 26.91 23.66 11.56
C ALA A 24 25.86 24.38 10.70
N LEU A 25 26.20 25.63 10.39
CA LEU A 25 25.61 26.45 9.35
C LEU A 25 25.78 25.74 7.98
N PHE A 26 24.70 25.22 7.38
CA PHE A 26 24.71 24.92 5.94
C PHE A 26 23.45 25.44 5.27
N LYS A 27 23.64 26.54 4.54
CA LYS A 27 22.74 27.10 3.56
C LYS A 27 22.33 26.03 2.55
N LYS A 28 21.04 25.88 2.29
CA LYS A 28 20.58 25.48 0.97
C LYS A 28 19.25 26.15 0.67
N THR A 29 19.33 27.19 -0.14
CA THR A 29 18.22 27.81 -0.86
C THR A 29 17.28 26.76 -1.44
N PRO A 30 15.95 26.99 -1.43
CA PRO A 30 15.03 26.11 -2.14
C PRO A 30 15.40 26.14 -3.63
N PRO A 31 15.63 24.99 -4.30
CA PRO A 31 15.73 25.00 -5.75
C PRO A 31 14.37 25.42 -6.31
N ALA A 32 14.40 26.35 -7.26
CA ALA A 32 13.27 26.72 -8.10
C ALA A 32 12.56 25.46 -8.65
N PRO A 33 11.26 25.52 -8.99
CA PRO A 33 10.55 24.39 -9.56
C PRO A 33 11.21 24.02 -10.89
N ALA A 34 12.07 23.02 -10.86
CA ALA A 34 12.54 22.35 -12.06
C ALA A 34 11.30 21.74 -12.70
N THR A 35 10.89 22.32 -13.82
CA THR A 35 9.95 21.78 -14.78
C THR A 35 10.23 20.28 -14.92
N ALA A 36 9.39 19.48 -14.26
CA ALA A 36 9.44 18.04 -14.40
C ALA A 36 9.27 17.75 -15.90
N PRO A 37 10.21 17.05 -16.56
CA PRO A 37 10.00 16.66 -17.93
C PRO A 37 8.69 15.89 -17.98
N SER A 38 7.77 16.33 -18.84
CA SER A 38 6.60 15.55 -19.25
C SER A 38 7.14 14.23 -19.76
N ARG A 39 7.21 13.24 -18.86
CA ARG A 39 7.62 11.88 -19.19
C ARG A 39 6.50 11.35 -20.06
N SER A 40 6.66 11.49 -21.38
CA SER A 40 6.04 10.58 -22.33
C SER A 40 6.18 9.17 -21.73
N PRO A 41 5.11 8.37 -21.63
CA PRO A 41 5.19 7.09 -20.95
C PRO A 41 6.29 6.29 -21.66
N ALA A 42 7.44 6.17 -21.00
CA ALA A 42 8.48 5.25 -21.42
C ALA A 42 7.75 3.92 -21.60
N ARG A 43 7.79 3.33 -22.80
CA ARG A 43 7.07 2.10 -23.09
C ARG A 43 7.58 1.04 -22.12
N GLN A 44 6.89 0.88 -21.01
CA GLN A 44 7.16 -0.18 -20.05
C GLN A 44 6.93 -1.47 -20.84
N HIS A 45 7.95 -2.33 -20.88
CA HIS A 45 7.79 -3.66 -21.46
C HIS A 45 6.86 -4.45 -20.53
N VAL A 46 5.57 -4.46 -20.87
CA VAL A 46 4.54 -5.19 -20.13
C VAL A 46 4.62 -6.66 -20.51
N ASP A 47 4.80 -7.54 -19.53
CA ASP A 47 4.51 -8.97 -19.73
C ASP A 47 2.98 -9.16 -19.75
N ALA A 48 2.41 -9.04 -20.94
CA ALA A 48 0.96 -9.11 -21.13
C ALA A 48 0.39 -10.49 -20.76
N LYS A 49 1.17 -11.56 -20.92
CA LYS A 49 0.72 -12.92 -20.58
C LYS A 49 0.66 -13.08 -19.07
N ALA A 50 1.73 -12.74 -18.37
CA ALA A 50 1.75 -12.78 -16.91
C ALA A 50 0.67 -11.88 -16.32
N GLN A 51 0.48 -10.68 -16.86
CA GLN A 51 -0.55 -9.76 -16.41
C GLN A 51 -1.96 -10.35 -16.54
N LYS A 52 -2.25 -10.98 -17.69
CA LYS A 52 -3.52 -11.66 -17.91
C LYS A 52 -3.72 -12.83 -16.94
N GLN A 53 -2.68 -13.63 -16.70
CA GLN A 53 -2.75 -14.76 -15.77
C GLN A 53 -3.09 -14.31 -14.34
N TYR A 54 -2.46 -13.25 -13.84
CA TYR A 54 -2.78 -12.70 -12.52
C TYR A 54 -4.19 -12.09 -12.48
N TYR A 55 -4.62 -11.39 -13.54
CA TYR A 55 -5.98 -10.86 -13.61
C TYR A 55 -7.03 -11.97 -13.57
N ASP A 56 -6.86 -13.03 -14.38
CA ASP A 56 -7.77 -14.17 -14.42
C ASP A 56 -7.81 -14.91 -13.08
N LEU A 57 -6.66 -15.08 -12.42
CA LEU A 57 -6.58 -15.64 -11.07
C LEU A 57 -7.36 -14.78 -10.07
N GLY A 58 -7.21 -13.44 -10.13
CA GLY A 58 -7.97 -12.53 -9.27
C GLY A 58 -9.48 -12.64 -9.47
N VAL A 59 -9.94 -12.76 -10.72
CA VAL A 59 -11.35 -13.01 -11.05
C VAL A 59 -11.82 -14.35 -10.48
N GLN A 60 -11.02 -15.41 -10.63
CA GLN A 60 -11.35 -16.73 -10.10
C GLN A 60 -11.47 -16.70 -8.58
N GLN A 61 -10.52 -16.10 -7.87
CA GLN A 61 -10.57 -16.01 -6.41
C GLN A 61 -11.70 -15.10 -5.92
N TYR A 62 -11.95 -14.00 -6.61
CA TYR A 62 -13.10 -13.13 -6.31
C TYR A 62 -14.43 -13.89 -6.42
N SER A 63 -14.59 -14.71 -7.46
CA SER A 63 -15.80 -15.53 -7.65
C SER A 63 -16.00 -16.59 -6.56
N ARG A 64 -14.93 -16.96 -5.86
CA ARG A 64 -14.94 -17.89 -4.72
C ARG A 64 -15.05 -17.17 -3.37
N GLU A 65 -15.24 -15.84 -3.39
CA GLU A 65 -15.25 -14.98 -2.21
C GLU A 65 -13.94 -15.00 -1.40
N ASN A 66 -12.86 -15.50 -1.99
CA ASN A 66 -11.51 -15.48 -1.45
C ASN A 66 -10.90 -14.08 -1.66
N TYR A 67 -11.44 -13.09 -0.94
CA TYR A 67 -11.15 -11.68 -1.18
C TYR A 67 -9.70 -11.30 -0.89
N GLY A 68 -9.00 -12.01 0.01
CA GLY A 68 -7.58 -11.80 0.27
C GLY A 68 -6.72 -12.21 -0.92
N GLU A 69 -6.90 -13.43 -1.41
CA GLU A 69 -6.19 -13.99 -2.56
C GLU A 69 -6.54 -13.24 -3.85
N ALA A 70 -7.80 -12.82 -4.00
CA ALA A 70 -8.22 -11.98 -5.11
C ALA A 70 -7.47 -10.64 -5.11
N LYS A 71 -7.31 -10.02 -3.93
CA LYS A 71 -6.56 -8.77 -3.77
C LYS A 71 -5.12 -8.94 -4.24
N GLU A 72 -4.42 -9.96 -3.74
CA GLU A 72 -3.02 -10.22 -4.09
C GLU A 72 -2.85 -10.41 -5.60
N ALA A 73 -3.72 -11.20 -6.24
CA ALA A 73 -3.66 -11.44 -7.68
C ALA A 73 -3.92 -10.16 -8.50
N PHE A 74 -4.88 -9.33 -8.12
CA PHE A 74 -5.10 -8.05 -8.79
C PHE A 74 -3.96 -7.04 -8.56
N GLU A 75 -3.30 -7.06 -7.40
CA GLU A 75 -2.10 -6.26 -7.14
C GLU A 75 -0.95 -6.63 -8.08
N GLN A 76 -0.72 -7.94 -8.31
CA GLN A 76 0.28 -8.40 -9.28
C GLN A 76 -0.07 -7.98 -10.72
N ALA A 77 -1.34 -8.10 -11.12
CA ALA A 77 -1.78 -7.66 -12.44
C ALA A 77 -1.60 -6.13 -12.63
N LEU A 78 -1.87 -5.34 -11.59
CA LEU A 78 -1.68 -3.89 -11.61
C LEU A 78 -0.19 -3.53 -11.70
N ALA A 79 0.67 -4.20 -10.94
CA ALA A 79 2.12 -3.95 -10.91
C ALA A 79 2.80 -4.19 -12.27
N LEU A 80 2.34 -5.19 -13.02
CA LEU A 80 2.89 -5.53 -14.34
C LEU A 80 2.57 -4.49 -15.42
N GLY A 81 1.46 -3.77 -15.27
CA GLY A 81 1.03 -2.82 -16.30
C GLY A 81 -0.07 -1.89 -15.81
N PRO A 82 0.25 -0.88 -15.00
CA PRO A 82 -0.77 -0.04 -14.36
C PRO A 82 -1.62 0.76 -15.35
N ASN A 83 -1.05 1.12 -16.50
CA ASN A 83 -1.71 1.92 -17.54
C ASN A 83 -2.31 1.07 -18.67
N THR A 84 -2.37 -0.25 -18.49
CA THR A 84 -3.01 -1.16 -19.46
C THR A 84 -4.49 -1.33 -19.14
N ALA A 85 -5.28 -1.84 -20.09
CA ALA A 85 -6.69 -2.16 -19.84
C ALA A 85 -6.88 -3.15 -18.67
N LEU A 86 -6.00 -4.15 -18.53
CA LEU A 86 -6.06 -5.10 -17.42
C LEU A 86 -5.65 -4.46 -16.10
N GLY A 87 -4.62 -3.61 -16.08
CA GLY A 87 -4.23 -2.85 -14.90
C GLY A 87 -5.35 -1.93 -14.39
N VAL A 88 -6.00 -1.20 -15.29
CA VAL A 88 -7.15 -0.34 -14.94
C VAL A 88 -8.29 -1.18 -14.33
N LYS A 89 -8.65 -2.30 -14.95
CA LYS A 89 -9.66 -3.21 -14.41
C LYS A 89 -9.25 -3.83 -13.07
N ALA A 90 -7.98 -4.19 -12.91
CA ALA A 90 -7.46 -4.71 -11.65
C ALA A 90 -7.58 -3.66 -10.54
N HIS A 91 -7.23 -2.41 -10.81
CA HIS A 91 -7.40 -1.29 -9.88
C HIS A 91 -8.87 -1.08 -9.46
N GLU A 92 -9.81 -1.17 -10.39
CA GLU A 92 -11.25 -1.09 -10.08
C GLU A 92 -11.72 -2.24 -9.19
N ASN A 93 -11.26 -3.46 -9.45
CA ASN A 93 -11.57 -4.62 -8.62
C ASN A 93 -10.98 -4.50 -7.22
N LEU A 94 -9.75 -3.98 -7.07
CA LEU A 94 -9.13 -3.71 -5.77
C LEU A 94 -10.00 -2.78 -4.92
N LYS A 95 -10.53 -1.68 -5.48
CA LYS A 95 -11.45 -0.78 -4.76
C LYS A 95 -12.74 -1.45 -4.29
N LYS A 96 -13.22 -2.46 -5.03
CA LYS A 96 -14.40 -3.25 -4.60
C LYS A 96 -14.01 -4.16 -3.43
N ILE A 97 -12.89 -4.87 -3.57
CA ILE A 97 -12.36 -5.79 -2.55
C ILE A 97 -12.05 -5.06 -1.24
N GLU A 98 -11.41 -3.89 -1.29
CA GLU A 98 -11.10 -3.08 -0.10
C GLU A 98 -12.36 -2.72 0.70
N ARG A 99 -13.45 -2.38 0.00
CA ARG A 99 -14.74 -2.10 0.63
C ARG A 99 -15.32 -3.34 1.30
N ILE A 100 -15.28 -4.49 0.60
CA ILE A 100 -15.77 -5.76 1.13
C ILE A 100 -14.98 -6.16 2.38
N LEU A 101 -13.65 -6.18 2.31
CA LEU A 101 -12.78 -6.54 3.43
C LEU A 101 -12.97 -5.62 4.63
N LYS A 102 -13.18 -4.32 4.40
CA LYS A 102 -13.51 -3.37 5.47
C LYS A 102 -14.83 -3.75 6.16
N THR A 103 -15.89 -4.03 5.39
CA THR A 103 -17.18 -4.43 5.94
C THR A 103 -17.09 -5.76 6.70
N LEU A 104 -16.39 -6.75 6.16
CA LEU A 104 -16.19 -8.04 6.85
C LEU A 104 -15.50 -7.84 8.20
N LYS A 105 -14.43 -7.04 8.24
CA LYS A 105 -13.74 -6.69 9.50
C LYS A 105 -14.66 -6.01 10.50
N GLU A 106 -15.50 -5.07 10.06
CA GLU A 106 -16.45 -4.38 10.94
C GLU A 106 -17.51 -5.34 11.52
N ILE A 107 -17.92 -6.36 10.77
CA ILE A 107 -18.85 -7.40 11.22
C ILE A 107 -18.16 -8.32 12.24
N GLU A 108 -16.93 -8.77 11.97
CA GLU A 108 -16.17 -9.64 12.87
C GLU A 108 -15.85 -9.00 14.22
N THR A 109 -15.74 -7.67 14.26
CA THR A 109 -15.42 -6.92 15.49
C THR A 109 -16.63 -6.55 16.34
N LYS A 110 -17.86 -6.84 15.89
CA LYS A 110 -19.11 -6.58 16.61
C LYS A 110 -19.58 -7.83 17.35
#